data_AF-A0A380FNB9-F1
#
_entry.id   AF-A0A380FNB9-F1
#
_cell.length_a   1.000
_cell.length_b   1.000
_cell.length_c   1.000
_cell.angle_alpha   90.00
_cell.angle_beta   90.00
_cell.angle_gamma   90.00
#
_symmetry.space_group_name_H-M   'P 1'
#
loop_
_entity.id
_entity.type
_entity.pdbx_description
1 polymer ?
#
loop_
_entity_poly.entity_id
_entity_poly.type
_entity_poly.pdbx_seq_one_letter_code
_entity_poly.pdbx_strand_id
1 'polypeptide(L)' 'MLVVFMLQNEGTPTVSIGVALRYMHSNVSVLHTDDYKNSVALVTEIVKSLNDDVVESIIW' A
#
# COMPACT_ATOMS: atom_id res chain seq x y z
N MET A 1 10.11 4.43 1.53
CA MET A 1 11.11 3.33 1.56
C MET A 1 10.33 2.05 1.27
N LEU A 2 10.64 1.41 0.15
CA LEU A 2 9.89 0.28 -0.39
C LEU A 2 10.68 -1.01 -0.06
N VAL A 3 10.11 -1.86 0.80
CA VAL A 3 10.56 -3.24 1.00
C VAL A 3 9.30 -4.09 0.99
N VAL A 4 9.17 -4.92 -0.05
CA VAL A 4 8.11 -5.92 -0.18
C VAL A 4 8.73 -7.27 0.18
N PHE A 5 8.22 -7.92 1.21
CA PHE A 5 8.44 -9.35 1.43
C PHE A 5 7.16 -9.92 2.03
N MET A 6 6.55 -10.83 1.28
CA MET A 6 5.67 -11.81 1.89
C MET A 6 5.89 -13.14 1.17
N LEU A 7 6.31 -14.12 1.96
CA LEU A 7 6.51 -15.50 1.56
C LEU A 7 5.55 -16.32 2.41
N GLN A 8 4.33 -16.58 1.96
CA GLN A 8 3.49 -17.66 2.52
C GLN A 8 2.65 -18.33 1.42
N ASN A 9 2.58 -19.66 1.53
CA ASN A 9 1.86 -20.64 0.69
C ASN A 9 2.24 -20.66 -0.81
N GLU A 10 1.48 -19.96 -1.66
CA GLU A 10 1.61 -20.01 -3.13
C GLU A 10 1.93 -18.65 -3.76
N GLY A 11 2.57 -17.75 -2.99
CA GLY A 11 3.03 -16.45 -3.47
C GLY A 11 1.87 -15.48 -3.75
N THR A 12 1.50 -14.68 -2.75
CA THR A 12 0.46 -13.67 -2.95
C THR A 12 1.07 -12.36 -3.48
N PRO A 13 0.47 -11.74 -4.50
CA PRO A 13 0.90 -10.43 -4.98
C PRO A 13 0.70 -9.39 -3.88
N THR A 14 1.76 -8.66 -3.54
CA THR A 14 1.70 -7.58 -2.54
C THR A 14 2.38 -6.32 -3.01
N VAL A 15 1.82 -5.20 -2.58
CA VAL A 15 2.35 -3.86 -2.84
C VAL A 15 2.37 -3.08 -1.53
N SER A 16 3.45 -2.37 -1.26
CA SER A 16 3.56 -1.50 -0.08
C SER A 16 3.34 -0.06 -0.50
N ILE A 17 2.23 0.53 -0.04
CA ILE A 17 1.90 1.95 -0.26
C ILE A 17 2.22 2.69 1.02
N GLY A 18 3.28 3.50 0.98
CA GLY A 18 3.72 4.31 2.11
C GLY A 18 3.39 5.79 1.90
N VAL A 19 2.96 6.47 2.96
CA VAL A 19 2.82 7.93 2.99
C VAL A 19 4.17 8.56 3.31
N ALA A 20 4.49 9.70 2.71
CA ALA A 20 5.72 10.43 3.04
C ALA A 20 5.63 10.98 4.47
N LEU A 21 6.57 10.56 5.34
CA LEU A 21 6.71 11.11 6.68
C LEU A 21 8.15 11.59 6.94
N ARG A 22 8.26 12.71 7.65
CA ARG A 22 9.55 13.28 8.10
C ARG A 22 9.83 12.81 9.53
N TYR A 23 11.12 12.59 9.82
CA TYR A 23 11.63 12.12 11.12
C TYR A 23 11.09 10.75 11.55
N MET A 24 11.06 9.80 10.60
CA MET A 24 10.75 8.41 10.90
C MET A 24 11.69 7.91 12.01
N HIS A 25 11.15 7.21 13.01
CA HIS A 25 11.90 6.72 14.20
C HIS A 25 12.44 7.80 15.16
N SER A 26 11.82 8.99 15.21
CA SER A 26 12.10 10.03 16.22
C SER A 26 10.91 10.24 17.18
N ASN A 27 11.12 10.91 18.31
CA ASN A 27 10.08 11.19 19.31
C ASN A 27 8.89 11.99 18.76
N VAL A 28 9.10 12.76 17.68
CA VAL A 28 8.07 13.47 16.95
C VAL A 28 8.28 13.21 15.46
N SER A 29 7.25 12.71 14.80
CA SER A 29 7.18 12.55 13.34
C SER A 29 6.21 13.57 12.78
N VAL A 30 6.50 14.09 11.58
CA VAL A 30 5.64 15.07 10.90
C VAL A 30 5.17 14.47 9.59
N LEU A 31 3.85 14.49 9.37
CA LEU A 31 3.20 14.03 8.14
C LEU A 31 2.30 15.13 7.60
N HIS A 32 2.10 15.14 6.29
CA HIS A 32 1.16 16.06 5.66
C HIS A 32 -0.24 15.44 5.65
N THR A 33 -1.24 16.15 6.17
CA THR A 33 -2.61 15.61 6.32
C THR A 33 -3.24 15.27 4.97
N ASP A 34 -2.90 16.00 3.91
CA ASP A 34 -3.45 15.70 2.58
C ASP A 34 -2.81 14.45 1.97
N ASP A 35 -1.54 14.16 2.27
CA ASP A 35 -0.90 12.94 1.78
C ASP A 35 -1.56 11.70 2.39
N TYR A 36 -1.99 11.81 3.66
CA TYR A 36 -2.79 10.78 4.31
C TYR A 36 -4.16 10.60 3.62
N LYS A 37 -4.90 11.69 3.40
CA LYS A 37 -6.23 11.63 2.75
C LYS A 37 -6.16 11.06 1.33
N ASN A 38 -5.17 11.50 0.54
CA ASN A 38 -4.96 11.01 -0.82
C ASN A 38 -4.55 9.53 -0.82
N SER A 39 -3.76 9.09 0.14
CA SER A 39 -3.39 7.67 0.28
C SER A 39 -4.61 6.80 0.60
N VAL A 40 -5.52 7.27 1.46
CA VAL A 40 -6.79 6.58 1.74
C VAL A 40 -7.68 6.51 0.50
N ALA A 41 -7.79 7.62 -0.24
CA ALA A 41 -8.54 7.64 -1.50
C ALA A 41 -7.96 6.66 -2.53
N LEU A 42 -6.63 6.63 -2.69
CA LEU A 42 -5.95 5.70 -3.59
C LEU A 42 -6.21 4.23 -3.22
N VAL A 43 -6.05 3.86 -1.94
CA VAL A 43 -6.33 2.49 -1.47
C VAL A 43 -7.80 2.13 -1.70
N THR A 44 -8.72 3.06 -1.47
CA THR A 44 -10.15 2.85 -1.69
C THR A 44 -10.47 2.55 -3.15
N GLU A 45 -9.89 3.29 -4.08
CA GLU A 45 -10.09 3.05 -5.52
C GLU A 45 -9.43 1.74 -5.98
N ILE A 46 -8.26 1.38 -5.44
CA ILE A 46 -7.61 0.09 -5.72
C ILE A 46 -8.53 -1.06 -5.30
N VAL A 47 -9.08 -1.02 -4.08
CA VAL A 47 -9.98 -2.07 -3.58
C VAL A 47 -11.25 -2.17 -4.42
N LYS A 48 -11.82 -1.04 -4.86
CA LYS A 48 -12.99 -1.05 -5.76
C LYS A 48 -12.68 -1.60 -7.15
N SER A 49 -11.45 -1.40 -7.64
CA SER A 49 -11.02 -1.87 -8.97
C SER A 49 -10.59 -3.34 -8.97
N LEU A 50 -10.31 -3.93 -7.80
CA LEU A 50 -9.99 -5.34 -7.67
C LEU A 50 -11.28 -6.16 -7.80
N ASN A 51 -11.47 -6.75 -8.99
CA ASN A 51 -12.50 -7.74 -9.26
C ASN A 51 -11.84 -9.11 -9.46
N ASP A 52 -12.61 -10.19 -9.38
CA ASP A 52 -12.11 -11.57 -9.53
C ASP A 52 -11.33 -11.76 -10.84
N ASP A 53 -11.79 -11.18 -11.96
CA ASP A 53 -11.09 -11.20 -13.25
C ASP A 53 -9.69 -10.51 -13.18
N VAL A 54 -9.61 -9.40 -12.45
CA VAL A 54 -8.35 -8.65 -12.28
C VAL A 54 -7.41 -9.42 -11.38
N VAL A 55 -7.94 -10.06 -10.34
CA VAL A 55 -7.18 -10.91 -9.43
C VAL A 55 -6.63 -12.13 -10.16
N GLU A 56 -7.43 -12.80 -11.00
CA GLU A 56 -7.00 -13.93 -11.82
C GLU A 56 -5.95 -13.53 -12.87
N SER A 57 -5.95 -12.28 -13.33
CA SER A 57 -4.90 -11.75 -14.22
C SER A 57 -3.57 -11.44 -13.52
N ILE A 58 -3.58 -11.27 -12.20
CA ILE A 58 -2.39 -10.92 -11.39
C ILE A 58 -1.79 -12.16 -10.72
N ILE A 59 -2.61 -13.17 -10.44
CA ILE A 59 -2.18 -14.48 -9.91
C ILE A 59 -1.65 -15.33 -11.07
N TRP A 60 -0.54 -16.05 -10.86
CA TRP A 60 0.11 -16.90 -11.88
C TRP A 60 -0.39 -18.34 -11.84
#